data_AF-A0A956LDV5-F1
#
_entry.id   AF-A0A956LDV5-F1
#
_cell.length_a   1.000
_cell.length_b   1.000
_cell.length_c   1.000
_cell.angle_alpha   90.00
_cell.angle_beta   90.00
_cell.angle_gamma   90.00
#
_symmetry.space_group_name_H-M   'P 1'
#
loop_
_entity.id
_entity.type
_entity.pdbx_description
1 polymer ?
#
loop_
_entity_poly.entity_id
_entity_poly.type
_entity_poly.pdbx_seq_one_letter_code
_entity_poly.pdbx_strand_id
1 'polypeptide(L)'
;MTTPPASARAAVVSAAAESPEEAFARAGELLGKGQEKYDTADYVGAVELWSQAYEALPDSPEAAQYRSILVYQLASACREAYELGGEQKYLRKAERLLEQYIESLGPDEEESRTTAQEALDEVRVKIKEEEAEAAARRSLIAADAEDARASKKPERVDDEPGKQLLIAGGVSLGVGAVLLGVMGGGLALGGRYDRDGTEFIDMGGDPADPMIGEWIDKGTRANTLALATGITGGALAATGVGLIVADSVIRARRKRTARALPAVGPGFAGVAISGRF
;
A
#
# COMPACT_ATOMS: atom_id res chain seq x y z
N MET A 1 13.53 -32.00 -60.22
CA MET A 1 12.27 -31.40 -59.73
C MET A 1 11.91 -32.12 -58.46
N THR A 2 12.17 -31.49 -57.32
CA THR A 2 12.14 -32.12 -56.00
C THR A 2 10.90 -31.59 -55.28
N THR A 3 9.89 -32.42 -55.13
CA THR A 3 8.66 -32.10 -54.39
C THR A 3 8.96 -32.13 -52.89
N PRO A 4 8.70 -31.07 -52.11
CA PRO A 4 8.83 -31.15 -50.66
C PRO A 4 7.61 -31.91 -50.06
N PRO A 5 7.80 -32.74 -49.02
CA PRO A 5 6.69 -33.38 -48.33
C PRO A 5 5.95 -32.38 -47.45
N ALA A 6 4.64 -32.29 -47.68
CA ALA A 6 3.66 -31.62 -46.84
C ALA A 6 3.40 -32.46 -45.57
N SER A 7 4.24 -32.34 -44.55
CA SER A 7 3.97 -32.89 -43.21
C SER A 7 4.64 -32.05 -42.12
N ALA A 8 4.23 -30.79 -42.01
CA ALA A 8 4.37 -30.00 -40.78
C ALA A 8 3.15 -29.09 -40.65
N ARG A 9 1.96 -29.67 -40.83
CA ARG A 9 0.69 -28.99 -40.58
C ARG A 9 0.44 -29.08 -39.08
N ALA A 10 0.90 -28.05 -38.39
CA ALA A 10 0.35 -27.52 -37.15
C ALA A 10 -0.27 -28.57 -36.20
N ALA A 11 0.55 -29.03 -35.25
CA ALA A 11 0.03 -29.32 -33.91
C ALA A 11 -0.41 -27.98 -33.29
N VAL A 12 -1.54 -27.46 -33.75
CA VAL A 12 -2.34 -26.54 -32.93
C VAL A 12 -2.80 -27.41 -31.79
N VAL A 13 -2.19 -27.24 -30.62
CA VAL A 13 -2.80 -27.60 -29.36
C VAL A 13 -4.11 -26.84 -29.35
N SER A 14 -5.18 -27.50 -29.79
CA SER A 14 -6.54 -27.07 -29.51
C SER A 14 -6.66 -27.14 -28.00
N ALA A 15 -6.42 -26.02 -27.31
CA ALA A 15 -7.07 -25.80 -26.04
C ALA A 15 -8.55 -26.07 -26.32
N ALA A 16 -9.09 -27.15 -25.76
CA ALA A 16 -10.51 -27.41 -25.82
C ALA A 16 -11.17 -26.17 -25.23
N ALA A 17 -11.86 -25.40 -26.06
CA ALA A 17 -12.65 -24.28 -25.59
C ALA A 17 -13.67 -24.87 -24.61
N GLU A 18 -13.61 -24.43 -23.36
CA GLU A 18 -14.56 -24.80 -22.32
C GLU A 18 -15.98 -24.56 -22.85
N SER A 19 -16.87 -25.52 -22.63
CA SER A 19 -18.24 -25.38 -23.09
C SER A 19 -18.94 -24.24 -22.35
N PRO A 20 -19.91 -23.53 -22.97
CA PRO A 20 -20.66 -22.50 -22.27
C PRO A 20 -21.32 -22.99 -20.97
N GLU A 21 -21.76 -24.25 -20.93
CA GLU A 21 -22.35 -24.87 -19.73
C GLU A 21 -21.35 -24.99 -18.57
N GLU A 22 -20.12 -25.46 -18.85
CA GLU A 22 -19.05 -25.53 -17.86
C GLU A 22 -18.65 -24.12 -17.37
N ALA A 23 -18.63 -23.14 -18.27
CA ALA A 23 -18.34 -21.74 -17.93
C ALA A 23 -19.38 -21.15 -16.97
N PHE A 24 -20.68 -21.37 -17.21
CA PHE A 24 -21.74 -20.97 -16.30
C PHE A 24 -21.68 -21.71 -14.96
N ALA A 25 -21.39 -23.01 -14.96
CA ALA A 25 -21.23 -23.78 -13.73
C ALA A 25 -20.08 -23.24 -12.86
N ARG A 26 -18.92 -22.95 -13.48
CA ARG A 26 -17.78 -22.34 -12.80
C ARG A 26 -18.10 -20.96 -12.25
N ALA A 27 -18.76 -20.11 -13.05
CA ALA A 27 -19.19 -18.79 -12.60
C ALA A 27 -20.14 -18.89 -11.39
N GLY A 28 -21.08 -19.85 -11.40
CA GLY A 28 -21.98 -20.12 -10.28
C GLY A 28 -21.26 -20.55 -9.00
N GLU A 29 -20.26 -21.45 -9.10
CA GLU A 29 -19.45 -21.86 -7.95
C GLU A 29 -18.66 -20.69 -7.34
N LEU A 30 -18.05 -19.86 -8.20
CA LEU A 30 -17.32 -18.65 -7.78
C LEU A 30 -18.25 -17.62 -7.14
N LEU A 31 -19.48 -17.46 -7.67
CA LEU A 31 -20.50 -16.59 -7.08
C LEU A 31 -20.88 -17.03 -5.67
N GLY A 32 -21.14 -18.33 -5.48
CA GLY A 32 -21.46 -18.90 -4.17
C GLY A 32 -20.35 -18.68 -3.15
N LYS A 33 -19.10 -19.00 -3.51
CA LYS A 33 -17.94 -18.74 -2.66
C LYS A 33 -17.75 -17.25 -2.36
N GLY A 34 -17.97 -16.39 -3.35
CA GLY A 34 -17.91 -14.94 -3.18
C GLY A 34 -18.99 -14.41 -2.23
N GLN A 35 -20.19 -15.00 -2.27
CA GLN A 35 -21.26 -14.69 -1.33
C GLN A 35 -20.89 -15.10 0.10
N GLU A 36 -20.32 -16.28 0.32
CA GLU A 36 -19.82 -16.69 1.64
C GLU A 36 -18.77 -15.72 2.20
N LYS A 37 -17.88 -15.21 1.33
CA LYS A 37 -16.92 -14.15 1.71
C LYS A 37 -17.62 -12.85 2.07
N TYR A 38 -18.58 -12.43 1.27
CA TYR A 38 -19.36 -11.21 1.52
C TYR A 38 -20.12 -11.29 2.85
N ASP A 39 -20.77 -12.42 3.13
CA ASP A 39 -21.56 -12.64 4.35
C ASP A 39 -20.70 -12.68 5.62
N THR A 40 -19.41 -13.02 5.48
CA THR A 40 -18.42 -13.01 6.57
C THR A 40 -17.63 -11.69 6.65
N ALA A 41 -18.10 -10.65 5.97
CA ALA A 41 -17.47 -9.33 5.84
C ALA A 41 -16.05 -9.34 5.24
N ASP A 42 -15.64 -10.44 4.58
CA ASP A 42 -14.46 -10.50 3.73
C ASP A 42 -14.79 -9.92 2.35
N TYR A 43 -15.07 -8.62 2.30
CA TYR A 43 -15.48 -7.93 1.08
C TYR A 43 -14.39 -7.94 0.00
N VAL A 44 -13.11 -7.96 0.40
CA VAL A 44 -11.99 -8.05 -0.55
C VAL A 44 -11.98 -9.42 -1.21
N GLY A 45 -12.11 -10.51 -0.43
CA GLY A 45 -12.23 -11.86 -0.96
C GLY A 45 -13.47 -12.03 -1.85
N ALA A 46 -14.59 -11.40 -1.49
CA ALA A 46 -15.79 -11.37 -2.33
C ALA A 46 -15.53 -10.69 -3.68
N VAL A 47 -14.90 -9.50 -3.67
CA VAL A 47 -14.53 -8.78 -4.90
C VAL A 47 -13.64 -9.63 -5.80
N GLU A 48 -12.69 -10.37 -5.25
CA GLU A 48 -11.81 -11.25 -6.03
C GLU A 48 -12.58 -12.42 -6.68
N LEU A 49 -13.42 -13.12 -5.92
CA LEU A 49 -14.18 -14.27 -6.42
C LEU A 49 -15.24 -13.87 -7.43
N TRP A 50 -15.95 -12.77 -7.18
CA TRP A 50 -16.92 -12.22 -8.13
C TRP A 50 -16.26 -11.65 -9.39
N SER A 51 -15.05 -11.11 -9.30
CA SER A 51 -14.30 -10.69 -10.51
C SER A 51 -13.95 -11.92 -11.36
N GLN A 52 -13.53 -13.02 -10.74
CA GLN A 52 -13.29 -14.29 -11.45
C GLN A 52 -14.58 -14.86 -12.04
N ALA A 53 -15.70 -14.78 -11.33
CA ALA A 53 -16.99 -15.21 -11.86
C ALA A 53 -17.40 -14.39 -13.10
N TYR A 54 -17.17 -13.08 -13.06
CA TYR A 54 -17.45 -12.19 -14.19
C TYR A 54 -16.61 -12.55 -15.41
N GLU A 55 -15.33 -12.85 -15.22
CA GLU A 55 -14.43 -13.27 -16.28
C GLU A 55 -14.77 -14.66 -16.84
N ALA A 56 -15.28 -15.56 -16.00
CA ALA A 56 -15.65 -16.92 -16.39
C ALA A 56 -16.92 -16.97 -17.24
N LEU A 57 -17.83 -16.00 -17.13
CA LEU A 57 -19.05 -15.97 -17.95
C LEU A 57 -18.70 -15.95 -19.45
N PRO A 58 -19.47 -16.62 -20.32
CA PRO A 58 -19.24 -16.56 -21.77
C PRO A 58 -19.59 -15.18 -22.34
N ASP A 59 -19.08 -14.87 -23.53
CA ASP A 59 -19.50 -13.69 -24.30
C ASP A 59 -20.74 -14.04 -25.13
N SER A 60 -21.90 -14.00 -24.48
CA SER A 60 -23.19 -14.33 -25.08
C SER A 60 -24.29 -13.40 -24.58
N PRO A 61 -25.36 -13.18 -25.36
CA PRO A 61 -26.52 -12.39 -24.90
C PRO A 61 -27.14 -12.92 -23.62
N GLU A 62 -27.15 -14.25 -23.44
CA GLU A 62 -27.65 -14.93 -22.24
C GLU A 62 -26.82 -14.57 -21.00
N ALA A 63 -25.48 -14.51 -21.14
CA ALA A 63 -24.57 -14.12 -20.07
C ALA A 63 -24.60 -12.61 -19.75
N ALA A 64 -25.08 -11.76 -20.68
CA ALA A 64 -25.06 -10.31 -20.51
C ALA A 64 -25.89 -9.86 -19.30
N GLN A 65 -27.04 -10.49 -19.05
CA GLN A 65 -27.87 -10.20 -17.88
C GLN A 65 -27.13 -10.56 -16.57
N TYR A 66 -26.50 -11.73 -16.50
CA TYR A 66 -25.71 -12.15 -15.33
C TYR A 66 -24.52 -11.23 -15.10
N ARG A 67 -23.85 -10.78 -16.16
CA ARG A 67 -22.76 -9.80 -16.08
C ARG A 67 -23.23 -8.49 -15.48
N SER A 68 -24.39 -7.97 -15.88
CA SER A 68 -24.93 -6.71 -15.35
C SER A 68 -25.22 -6.81 -13.85
N ILE A 69 -25.88 -7.88 -13.41
CA ILE A 69 -26.13 -8.15 -11.97
C ILE A 69 -24.82 -8.19 -11.19
N LEU A 70 -23.82 -8.89 -11.73
CA LEU A 70 -22.53 -9.07 -11.07
C LEU A 70 -21.71 -7.78 -10.99
N VAL A 71 -21.82 -6.90 -11.99
CA VAL A 71 -21.19 -5.57 -11.96
C VAL A 71 -21.73 -4.74 -10.79
N TYR A 72 -23.06 -4.76 -10.56
CA TYR A 72 -23.66 -4.08 -9.41
C TYR A 72 -23.20 -4.70 -8.08
N GLN A 73 -23.18 -6.03 -7.96
CA GLN A 73 -22.69 -6.71 -6.76
C GLN A 73 -21.22 -6.38 -6.46
N LEU A 74 -20.37 -6.38 -7.49
CA LEU A 74 -18.96 -5.97 -7.39
C LEU A 74 -18.82 -4.53 -6.93
N ALA A 75 -19.65 -3.61 -7.44
CA ALA A 75 -19.64 -2.23 -7.00
C ALA A 75 -19.99 -2.11 -5.51
N SER A 76 -21.04 -2.80 -5.07
CA SER A 76 -21.46 -2.84 -3.67
C SER A 76 -20.36 -3.41 -2.76
N ALA A 77 -19.75 -4.55 -3.12
CA ALA A 77 -18.64 -5.09 -2.34
C ALA A 77 -17.40 -4.18 -2.32
N CYS A 78 -17.12 -3.43 -3.40
CA CYS A 78 -16.05 -2.44 -3.38
C CYS A 78 -16.35 -1.28 -2.41
N ARG A 79 -17.62 -0.84 -2.31
CA ARG A 79 -18.02 0.17 -1.32
C ARG A 79 -17.81 -0.33 0.10
N GLU A 80 -18.29 -1.53 0.41
CA GLU A 80 -18.11 -2.15 1.73
C GLU A 80 -16.63 -2.40 2.08
N ALA A 81 -15.82 -2.84 1.11
CA ALA A 81 -14.37 -3.00 1.29
C ALA A 81 -13.68 -1.65 1.61
N TYR A 82 -14.17 -0.55 1.03
CA TYR A 82 -13.69 0.77 1.38
C TYR A 82 -14.13 1.19 2.79
N GLU A 83 -15.38 0.99 3.18
CA GLU A 83 -15.85 1.33 4.52
C GLU A 83 -15.05 0.61 5.62
N LEU A 84 -14.66 -0.65 5.36
CA LEU A 84 -13.87 -1.44 6.29
C LEU A 84 -12.37 -1.10 6.27
N GLY A 85 -11.77 -0.94 5.08
CA GLY A 85 -10.32 -0.82 4.90
C GLY A 85 -9.78 0.59 4.67
N GLY A 86 -10.63 1.54 4.30
CA GLY A 86 -10.25 2.91 3.93
C GLY A 86 -9.37 3.01 2.68
N GLU A 87 -9.31 1.96 1.86
CA GLU A 87 -8.45 1.96 0.67
C GLU A 87 -9.17 2.58 -0.53
N GLN A 88 -8.79 3.82 -0.88
CA GLN A 88 -9.32 4.60 -2.02
C GLN A 88 -9.46 3.83 -3.34
N LYS A 89 -8.59 2.84 -3.59
CA LYS A 89 -8.64 2.00 -4.80
C LYS A 89 -10.01 1.33 -4.99
N TYR A 90 -10.72 1.01 -3.91
CA TYR A 90 -12.03 0.37 -3.98
C TYR A 90 -13.14 1.37 -4.32
N LEU A 91 -13.11 2.61 -3.81
CA LEU A 91 -14.04 3.66 -4.27
C LEU A 91 -13.91 3.91 -5.77
N ARG A 92 -12.67 4.00 -6.27
CA ARG A 92 -12.40 4.18 -7.71
C ARG A 92 -12.82 2.98 -8.56
N LYS A 93 -12.86 1.78 -7.98
CA LYS A 93 -13.39 0.58 -8.66
C LYS A 93 -14.93 0.61 -8.65
N ALA A 94 -15.55 0.95 -7.51
CA ALA A 94 -17.00 1.10 -7.39
C ALA A 94 -17.56 2.16 -8.35
N GLU A 95 -16.92 3.34 -8.45
CA GLU A 95 -17.29 4.42 -9.38
C GLU A 95 -17.44 3.90 -10.81
N ARG A 96 -16.40 3.25 -11.33
CA ARG A 96 -16.39 2.71 -12.70
C ARG A 96 -17.41 1.60 -12.92
N LEU A 97 -17.61 0.72 -11.93
CA LEU A 97 -18.59 -0.36 -12.01
C LEU A 97 -20.03 0.17 -12.00
N LEU A 98 -20.33 1.19 -11.19
CA LEU A 98 -21.65 1.82 -11.17
C LEU A 98 -21.96 2.55 -12.48
N GLU A 99 -20.98 3.28 -13.04
CA GLU A 99 -21.11 3.88 -14.37
C GLU A 99 -21.43 2.82 -15.43
N GLN A 100 -20.66 1.73 -15.45
CA GLN A 100 -20.90 0.61 -16.37
C GLN A 100 -22.28 -0.03 -16.16
N TYR A 101 -22.72 -0.21 -14.91
CA TYR A 101 -24.04 -0.76 -14.61
C TYR A 101 -25.15 0.13 -15.14
N ILE A 102 -25.09 1.45 -14.85
CA ILE A 102 -26.06 2.44 -15.33
C ILE A 102 -26.14 2.47 -16.86
N GLU A 103 -25.00 2.37 -17.55
CA GLU A 103 -24.94 2.30 -19.01
C GLU A 103 -25.57 1.01 -19.56
N SER A 104 -25.53 -0.09 -18.81
CA SER A 104 -26.12 -1.37 -19.21
C SER A 104 -27.64 -1.44 -19.03
N LEU A 105 -28.22 -0.56 -18.20
CA LEU A 105 -29.65 -0.57 -17.89
C LEU A 105 -30.49 -0.12 -19.09
N GLY A 106 -31.63 -0.79 -19.29
CA GLY A 106 -32.64 -0.44 -20.27
C GLY A 106 -33.41 0.85 -19.94
N PRO A 107 -34.28 1.32 -20.86
CA PRO A 107 -35.11 2.51 -20.63
C PRO A 107 -36.20 2.29 -19.56
N ASP A 108 -36.66 1.05 -19.38
CA ASP A 108 -37.74 0.72 -18.43
C ASP A 108 -37.24 0.45 -17.00
N GLU A 109 -35.92 0.53 -16.76
CA GLU A 109 -35.26 0.23 -15.47
C GLU A 109 -34.94 1.52 -14.69
N GLU A 110 -35.87 2.47 -14.65
CA GLU A 110 -35.68 3.80 -14.04
C GLU A 110 -35.36 3.73 -12.55
N GLU A 111 -35.96 2.80 -11.81
CA GLU A 111 -35.73 2.60 -10.38
C GLU A 111 -34.29 2.12 -10.10
N SER A 112 -33.84 1.10 -10.84
CA SER A 112 -32.46 0.60 -10.79
C SER A 112 -31.47 1.69 -11.16
N ARG A 113 -31.79 2.51 -12.16
CA ARG A 113 -30.96 3.63 -12.61
C ARG A 113 -30.83 4.69 -11.53
N THR A 114 -31.93 5.04 -10.88
CA THR A 114 -31.96 6.03 -9.78
C THR A 114 -31.12 5.52 -8.61
N THR A 115 -31.35 4.29 -8.17
CA THR A 115 -30.60 3.67 -7.07
C THR A 115 -29.10 3.62 -7.35
N ALA A 116 -28.70 3.22 -8.57
CA ALA A 116 -27.29 3.19 -8.93
C ALA A 116 -26.68 4.59 -9.05
N GLN A 117 -27.44 5.58 -9.51
CA GLN A 117 -26.99 6.98 -9.59
C GLN A 117 -26.75 7.58 -8.21
N GLU A 118 -27.65 7.34 -7.25
CA GLU A 118 -27.48 7.75 -5.86
C GLU A 118 -26.21 7.14 -5.25
N ALA A 119 -26.00 5.84 -5.46
CA ALA A 119 -24.78 5.16 -5.02
C ALA A 119 -23.51 5.74 -5.67
N LEU A 120 -23.57 6.08 -6.96
CA LEU A 120 -22.46 6.68 -7.69
C LEU A 120 -22.12 8.07 -7.16
N ASP A 121 -23.13 8.88 -6.88
CA ASP A 121 -22.96 10.23 -6.34
C ASP A 121 -22.35 10.19 -4.93
N GLU A 122 -22.79 9.25 -4.09
CA GLU A 122 -22.18 9.01 -2.77
C GLU A 122 -20.69 8.65 -2.90
N VAL A 123 -20.34 7.70 -3.78
CA VAL A 123 -18.94 7.31 -4.03
C VAL A 123 -18.11 8.51 -4.50
N ARG A 124 -18.64 9.34 -5.40
CA ARG A 124 -17.96 10.54 -5.91
C ARG A 124 -17.75 11.60 -4.84
N VAL A 125 -18.69 11.76 -3.90
CA VAL A 125 -18.52 12.64 -2.74
C VAL A 125 -17.35 12.15 -1.88
N LYS A 126 -17.35 10.87 -1.49
CA LYS A 126 -16.27 10.27 -0.68
C LYS A 126 -14.90 10.42 -1.33
N ILE A 127 -14.81 10.17 -2.64
CA ILE A 127 -13.57 10.37 -3.40
C ILE A 127 -13.07 11.82 -3.29
N LYS A 128 -13.96 12.81 -3.49
CA LYS A 128 -13.59 14.23 -3.42
C LYS A 128 -13.13 14.63 -2.02
N GLU A 129 -13.78 14.10 -0.99
CA GLU A 129 -13.39 14.34 0.41
C GLU A 129 -11.98 13.80 0.67
N GLU A 130 -11.69 12.55 0.29
CA GLU A 130 -10.34 11.99 0.44
C GLU A 130 -9.27 12.77 -0.33
N GLU A 131 -9.58 13.22 -1.55
CA GLU A 131 -8.66 14.03 -2.34
C GLU A 131 -8.40 15.39 -1.71
N ALA A 132 -9.44 16.03 -1.17
CA ALA A 132 -9.32 17.29 -0.44
C ALA A 132 -8.49 17.12 0.84
N GLU A 133 -8.73 16.06 1.62
CA GLU A 133 -7.92 15.76 2.79
C GLU A 133 -6.46 15.44 2.42
N ALA A 134 -6.23 14.67 1.36
CA ALA A 134 -4.88 14.37 0.88
C ALA A 134 -4.17 15.61 0.36
N ALA A 135 -4.89 16.55 -0.27
CA ALA A 135 -4.35 17.85 -0.67
C ALA A 135 -4.02 18.71 0.57
N ALA A 136 -4.89 18.77 1.56
CA ALA A 136 -4.66 19.48 2.82
C ALA A 136 -3.44 18.92 3.58
N ARG A 137 -3.35 17.59 3.72
CA ARG A 137 -2.20 16.89 4.30
C ARG A 137 -0.89 17.23 3.56
N ARG A 138 -0.91 17.23 2.22
CA ARG A 138 0.25 17.62 1.41
C ARG A 138 0.64 19.09 1.61
N SER A 139 -0.34 19.98 1.74
CA SER A 139 -0.10 21.41 2.00
C SER A 139 0.58 21.63 3.36
N LEU A 140 0.12 20.95 4.41
CA LEU A 140 0.73 21.02 5.75
C LEU A 140 2.19 20.54 5.73
N ILE A 141 2.47 19.41 5.07
CA ILE A 141 3.84 18.89 4.93
C ILE A 141 4.74 19.88 4.16
N ALA A 142 4.18 20.54 3.13
CA ALA A 142 4.92 21.54 2.36
C ALA A 142 5.23 22.80 3.18
N ALA A 143 4.27 23.28 3.98
CA ALA A 143 4.45 24.43 4.87
C ALA A 143 5.50 24.14 5.95
N ASP A 144 5.45 22.98 6.61
CA ASP A 144 6.46 22.56 7.59
C ASP A 144 7.87 22.49 6.97
N ALA A 145 7.96 22.02 5.72
CA ALA A 145 9.23 21.98 4.99
C ALA A 145 9.75 23.38 4.62
N GLU A 146 8.86 24.34 4.37
CA GLU A 146 9.21 25.73 4.09
C GLU A 146 9.65 26.46 5.37
N ASP A 147 8.94 26.29 6.49
CA ASP A 147 9.33 26.82 7.80
C ASP A 147 10.66 26.24 8.29
N ALA A 148 10.91 24.94 8.07
CA ALA A 148 12.20 24.31 8.35
C ALA A 148 13.34 24.89 7.49
N ARG A 149 13.04 25.40 6.28
CA ARG A 149 14.01 26.09 5.42
C ARG A 149 14.20 27.55 5.84
N ALA A 150 13.14 28.25 6.24
CA ALA A 150 13.18 29.64 6.68
C ALA A 150 13.86 29.81 8.05
N SER A 151 13.68 28.85 8.96
CA SER A 151 14.36 28.79 10.27
C SER A 151 15.86 28.51 10.13
N LYS A 152 16.30 27.87 9.04
CA LYS A 152 17.71 27.83 8.63
C LYS A 152 18.08 29.13 7.90
N LYS A 153 18.03 30.26 8.61
CA LYS A 153 19.02 31.29 8.33
C LYS A 153 20.36 30.58 8.58
N PRO A 154 21.27 30.44 7.60
CA PRO A 154 22.60 29.97 7.91
C PRO A 154 23.16 31.03 8.83
N GLU A 155 23.10 30.81 10.14
CA GLU A 155 24.20 31.22 10.98
C GLU A 155 25.41 30.69 10.23
N ARG A 156 26.17 31.61 9.64
CA ARG A 156 27.48 31.31 9.06
C ARG A 156 28.31 30.87 10.26
N VAL A 157 28.09 29.63 10.69
CA VAL A 157 29.09 28.90 11.41
C VAL A 157 30.11 28.64 10.31
N ASP A 158 31.17 29.44 10.32
CA ASP A 158 32.40 29.13 9.61
C ASP A 158 32.82 27.74 10.07
N ASP A 159 32.36 26.70 9.39
CA ASP A 159 32.55 25.36 9.90
C ASP A 159 32.61 24.30 8.80
N GLU A 160 33.63 23.48 8.99
CA GLU A 160 34.16 22.46 8.11
C GLU A 160 33.09 21.59 7.43
N PRO A 161 33.29 21.21 6.15
CA PRO A 161 32.32 20.46 5.32
C PRO A 161 31.95 19.03 5.81
N GLY A 162 32.22 18.68 7.07
CA GLY A 162 31.79 17.42 7.71
C GLY A 162 30.64 17.54 8.72
N LYS A 163 30.35 18.72 9.29
CA LYS A 163 29.34 18.83 10.37
C LYS A 163 27.90 18.72 9.87
N GLN A 164 27.62 19.08 8.62
CA GLN A 164 26.26 19.10 8.05
C GLN A 164 25.65 17.71 7.86
N LEU A 165 26.46 16.71 7.49
CA LEU A 165 26.00 15.32 7.31
C LEU A 165 25.63 14.67 8.66
N LEU A 166 26.35 15.00 9.72
CA LEU A 166 26.02 14.55 11.08
C LEU A 166 24.70 15.13 11.59
N ILE A 167 24.45 16.42 11.36
CA ILE A 167 23.20 17.06 11.79
C ILE A 167 22.02 16.47 11.01
N ALA A 168 22.14 16.34 9.68
CA ALA A 168 21.10 15.73 8.85
C ALA A 168 20.85 14.26 9.23
N GLY A 169 21.92 13.49 9.45
CA GLY A 169 21.81 12.10 9.92
C GLY A 169 21.15 12.00 11.29
N GLY A 170 21.48 12.89 12.23
CA GLY A 170 20.91 12.92 13.58
C GLY A 170 19.42 13.25 13.60
N VAL A 171 18.95 14.22 12.81
CA VAL A 171 17.52 14.57 12.73
C VAL A 171 16.72 13.42 12.11
N SER A 172 17.17 12.86 10.99
CA SER A 172 16.49 11.72 10.35
C SER A 172 16.42 10.49 11.26
N LEU A 173 17.50 10.20 11.98
CA LEU A 173 17.53 9.14 12.99
C LEU A 173 16.56 9.42 14.14
N GLY A 174 16.52 10.65 14.64
CA GLY A 174 15.61 11.05 15.73
C GLY A 174 14.14 10.90 15.35
N VAL A 175 13.75 11.42 14.18
CA VAL A 175 12.38 11.26 13.66
C VAL A 175 12.05 9.79 13.41
N GLY A 176 12.97 9.03 12.81
CA GLY A 176 12.81 7.60 12.60
C GLY A 176 12.59 6.84 13.92
N ALA A 177 13.34 7.16 14.96
CA ALA A 177 13.22 6.55 16.28
C ALA A 177 11.87 6.85 16.96
N VAL A 178 11.36 8.09 16.83
CA VAL A 178 10.03 8.45 17.34
C VAL A 178 8.93 7.65 16.65
N LEU A 179 8.97 7.54 15.31
CA LEU A 179 7.98 6.77 14.54
C LEU A 179 8.04 5.27 14.89
N LEU A 180 9.24 4.71 15.07
CA LEU A 180 9.41 3.33 15.55
C LEU A 180 8.89 3.15 16.99
N GLY A 181 9.01 4.17 17.84
CA GLY A 181 8.40 4.20 19.16
C GLY A 181 6.87 4.16 19.11
N VAL A 182 6.26 4.93 18.21
CA VAL A 182 4.81 4.89 17.95
C VAL A 182 4.37 3.51 17.48
N MET A 183 5.11 2.89 16.55
CA MET A 183 4.87 1.51 16.11
C MET A 183 4.92 0.54 17.30
N GLY A 184 5.96 0.62 18.14
CA GLY A 184 6.10 -0.22 19.32
C GLY A 184 4.94 -0.05 20.31
N GLY A 185 4.46 1.19 20.51
CA GLY A 185 3.29 1.49 21.31
C GLY A 185 1.99 0.93 20.73
N GLY A 186 1.81 1.05 19.41
CA GLY A 186 0.66 0.49 18.69
C GLY A 186 0.59 -1.04 18.78
N LEU A 187 1.72 -1.73 18.60
CA LEU A 187 1.82 -3.19 18.73
C LEU A 187 1.57 -3.65 20.17
N ALA A 188 2.07 -2.91 21.17
CA ALA A 188 1.83 -3.23 22.58
C ALA A 188 0.36 -3.06 22.98
N LEU A 189 -0.32 -2.04 22.46
CA LEU A 189 -1.75 -1.84 22.68
C LEU A 189 -2.59 -2.88 21.93
N GLY A 190 -2.28 -3.17 20.66
CA GLY A 190 -2.94 -4.23 19.88
C GLY A 190 -2.87 -5.59 20.59
N GLY A 191 -1.68 -5.99 21.04
CA GLY A 191 -1.50 -7.24 21.77
C GLY A 191 -2.09 -7.25 23.20
N ARG A 192 -2.59 -6.12 23.72
CA ARG A 192 -3.44 -6.08 24.92
C ARG A 192 -4.90 -6.33 24.55
N TYR A 193 -5.41 -5.68 23.51
CA TYR A 193 -6.78 -5.92 23.03
C TYR A 193 -7.00 -7.37 22.57
N ASP A 194 -6.02 -7.99 21.92
CA ASP A 194 -6.10 -9.42 21.57
C ASP A 194 -6.17 -10.32 22.81
N ARG A 195 -5.44 -9.96 23.88
CA ARG A 195 -5.48 -10.69 25.17
C ARG A 195 -6.79 -10.48 25.89
N ASP A 196 -7.26 -9.24 25.98
CA ASP A 196 -8.51 -8.91 26.66
C ASP A 196 -9.70 -9.57 25.92
N GLY A 197 -9.66 -9.62 24.57
CA GLY A 197 -10.62 -10.33 23.73
C GLY A 197 -10.63 -11.84 23.93
N THR A 198 -9.46 -12.47 23.96
CA THR A 198 -9.35 -13.92 24.20
C THR A 198 -9.75 -14.28 25.64
N GLU A 199 -9.37 -13.48 26.63
CA GLU A 199 -9.72 -13.69 28.04
C GLU A 199 -11.25 -13.57 28.26
N PHE A 200 -11.91 -12.63 27.59
CA PHE A 200 -13.37 -12.50 27.65
C PHE A 200 -14.09 -13.74 27.11
N ILE A 201 -13.62 -14.29 25.98
CA ILE A 201 -14.17 -15.52 25.40
C ILE A 201 -13.92 -16.72 26.34
N ASP A 202 -12.72 -16.84 26.90
CA ASP A 202 -12.35 -17.93 27.81
C ASP A 202 -13.16 -17.90 29.12
N MET A 203 -13.61 -16.71 29.56
CA MET A 203 -14.53 -16.54 30.70
C MET A 203 -16.00 -16.88 30.36
N GLY A 204 -16.28 -17.33 29.14
CA GLY A 204 -17.63 -17.66 28.67
C GLY A 204 -18.43 -16.46 28.17
N GLY A 205 -17.76 -15.36 27.82
CA GLY A 205 -18.36 -14.23 27.14
C GLY A 205 -18.93 -14.63 25.78
N ASP A 206 -20.03 -13.99 25.38
CA ASP A 206 -20.66 -14.26 24.09
C ASP A 206 -19.78 -13.68 22.96
N PRO A 207 -19.32 -14.50 21.99
CA PRO A 207 -18.57 -14.00 20.84
C PRO A 207 -19.37 -13.00 19.97
N ALA A 208 -20.70 -12.95 20.10
CA ALA A 208 -21.55 -11.96 19.44
C ALA A 208 -21.71 -10.65 20.23
N ASP A 209 -21.03 -10.49 21.37
CA ASP A 209 -21.09 -9.26 22.16
C ASP A 209 -20.50 -8.08 21.35
N PRO A 210 -21.24 -6.95 21.21
CA PRO A 210 -20.78 -5.77 20.47
C PRO A 210 -19.46 -5.19 21.00
N MET A 211 -19.10 -5.46 22.26
CA MET A 211 -17.83 -5.06 22.84
C MET A 211 -16.62 -5.76 22.18
N ILE A 212 -16.79 -6.98 21.67
CA ILE A 212 -15.75 -7.71 20.92
C ILE A 212 -15.50 -7.03 19.57
N GLY A 213 -16.57 -6.59 18.88
CA GLY A 213 -16.46 -5.84 17.64
C GLY A 213 -15.66 -4.55 17.82
N GLU A 214 -15.92 -3.81 18.91
CA GLU A 214 -15.18 -2.60 19.24
C GLU A 214 -13.68 -2.87 19.52
N TRP A 215 -13.34 -4.00 20.14
CA TRP A 215 -11.95 -4.39 20.36
C TRP A 215 -11.23 -4.80 19.08
N ILE A 216 -11.92 -5.50 18.18
CA ILE A 216 -11.39 -5.85 16.85
C ILE A 216 -11.12 -4.58 16.04
N ASP A 217 -12.06 -3.63 16.00
CA ASP A 217 -11.91 -2.37 15.27
C ASP A 217 -10.76 -1.50 15.83
N LYS A 218 -10.61 -1.47 17.16
CA LYS A 218 -9.48 -0.78 17.80
C LYS A 218 -8.16 -1.48 17.50
N GLY A 219 -8.14 -2.81 17.50
CA GLY A 219 -6.98 -3.63 17.17
C GLY A 219 -6.51 -3.44 15.72
N THR A 220 -7.43 -3.50 14.76
CA THR A 220 -7.13 -3.30 13.33
C THR A 220 -6.60 -1.90 13.06
N ARG A 221 -7.22 -0.85 13.61
CA ARG A 221 -6.72 0.54 13.49
C ARG A 221 -5.33 0.71 14.10
N ALA A 222 -5.08 0.11 15.27
CA ALA A 222 -3.76 0.15 15.91
C ALA A 222 -2.69 -0.56 15.07
N ASN A 223 -3.04 -1.70 14.47
CA ASN A 223 -2.13 -2.47 13.62
C ASN A 223 -1.81 -1.73 12.30
N THR A 224 -2.82 -1.15 11.65
CA THR A 224 -2.63 -0.33 10.44
C THR A 224 -1.74 0.88 10.71
N LEU A 225 -1.96 1.58 11.82
CA LEU A 225 -1.11 2.70 12.25
C LEU A 225 0.33 2.23 12.50
N ALA A 226 0.51 1.10 13.18
CA ALA A 226 1.82 0.53 13.46
C ALA A 226 2.56 0.14 12.16
N LEU A 227 1.88 -0.46 11.19
CA LEU A 227 2.49 -0.84 9.92
C LEU A 227 2.93 0.39 9.11
N ALA A 228 2.07 1.39 8.99
CA ALA A 228 2.37 2.62 8.25
C ALA A 228 3.53 3.41 8.88
N THR A 229 3.52 3.56 10.21
CA THR A 229 4.61 4.22 10.95
C THR A 229 5.89 3.40 10.95
N GLY A 230 5.80 2.07 10.96
CA GLY A 230 6.93 1.15 10.90
C GLY A 230 7.71 1.24 9.58
N ILE A 231 7.02 1.22 8.43
CA ILE A 231 7.67 1.33 7.11
C ILE A 231 8.36 2.69 6.97
N THR A 232 7.66 3.77 7.31
CA THR A 232 8.16 5.15 7.18
C THR A 232 9.31 5.41 8.17
N GLY A 233 9.14 5.01 9.43
CA GLY A 233 10.14 5.14 10.48
C GLY A 233 11.39 4.32 10.21
N GLY A 234 11.24 3.08 9.72
CA GLY A 234 12.34 2.20 9.33
C GLY A 234 13.18 2.77 8.19
N ALA A 235 12.53 3.30 7.15
CA ALA A 235 13.23 3.93 6.02
C ALA A 235 14.03 5.18 6.45
N LEU A 236 13.45 6.03 7.30
CA LEU A 236 14.13 7.22 7.83
C LEU A 236 15.30 6.87 8.75
N ALA A 237 15.14 5.88 9.63
CA ALA A 237 16.20 5.41 10.52
C ALA A 237 17.37 4.82 9.71
N ALA A 238 17.11 3.97 8.72
CA ALA A 238 18.14 3.40 7.85
C ALA A 238 18.90 4.49 7.07
N THR A 239 18.19 5.49 6.55
CA THR A 239 18.78 6.65 5.88
C THR A 239 19.67 7.46 6.83
N GLY A 240 19.19 7.73 8.04
CA GLY A 240 19.94 8.45 9.08
C GLY A 240 21.25 7.75 9.45
N VAL A 241 21.20 6.43 9.70
CA VAL A 241 22.40 5.61 9.95
C VAL A 241 23.36 5.65 8.76
N GLY A 242 22.84 5.50 7.53
CA GLY A 242 23.65 5.55 6.31
C GLY A 242 24.44 6.86 6.16
N LEU A 243 23.81 8.00 6.46
CA LEU A 243 24.47 9.31 6.42
C LEU A 243 25.56 9.45 7.50
N ILE A 244 25.32 8.94 8.72
CA ILE A 244 26.32 8.95 9.81
C ILE A 244 27.53 8.09 9.44
N VAL A 245 27.29 6.89 8.89
CA VAL A 245 28.36 5.99 8.44
C VAL A 245 29.13 6.60 7.26
N ALA A 246 28.44 7.17 6.27
CA ALA A 246 29.08 7.82 5.14
C ALA A 246 30.01 8.97 5.57
N ASP A 247 29.58 9.82 6.51
CA ASP A 247 30.43 10.89 7.07
C ASP A 247 31.68 10.31 7.76
N SER A 248 31.53 9.25 8.55
CA SER A 248 32.67 8.59 9.21
C SER A 248 33.71 8.05 8.21
N VAL A 249 33.25 7.47 7.09
CA VAL A 249 34.11 6.94 6.02
C VAL A 249 34.81 8.07 5.26
N ILE A 250 34.10 9.15 4.94
CA ILE A 250 34.66 10.32 4.26
C ILE A 250 35.73 10.97 5.14
N ARG A 251 35.49 11.12 6.46
CA ARG A 251 36.49 11.62 7.42
C ARG A 251 37.70 10.71 7.52
N ALA A 252 37.51 9.40 7.59
CA ALA A 252 38.61 8.43 7.63
C ALA A 252 39.48 8.50 6.36
N ARG A 253 38.88 8.71 5.18
CA ARG A 253 39.61 8.90 3.93
C ARG A 253 40.34 10.24 3.86
N ARG A 254 39.76 11.33 4.36
CA ARG A 254 40.44 12.64 4.44
C ARG A 254 41.63 12.62 5.40
N LYS A 255 41.58 11.86 6.49
CA LYS A 255 42.75 11.67 7.38
C LYS A 255 43.91 10.91 6.72
N ARG A 256 43.73 10.28 5.55
CA ARG A 256 44.80 9.57 4.80
C ARG A 256 45.59 10.44 3.82
N THR A 257 45.37 11.76 3.76
CA THR A 257 46.18 12.65 2.91
C THR A 257 47.50 13.10 3.55
N ALA A 258 47.73 12.80 4.83
CA ALA A 258 49.07 12.87 5.41
C ALA A 258 49.84 11.59 5.04
N ARG A 259 50.76 11.69 4.08
CA ARG A 259 51.72 10.62 3.79
C ARG A 259 52.99 10.91 4.55
N ALA A 260 53.33 10.04 5.50
CA ALA A 260 54.65 9.98 6.11
C ALA A 260 55.49 9.00 5.30
N LEU A 261 56.52 9.49 4.62
CA LEU A 261 57.49 8.65 3.92
C LEU A 261 58.82 8.68 4.69
N PRO A 262 59.44 7.53 4.97
CA PRO A 262 60.79 7.52 5.50
C PRO A 262 61.75 8.09 4.44
N ALA A 263 62.57 9.06 4.82
CA ALA A 263 63.60 9.64 3.98
C ALA A 263 64.97 9.26 4.55
N VAL A 264 65.76 8.52 3.77
CA VAL A 264 67.12 8.11 4.14
C VAL A 264 68.08 8.67 3.10
N GLY A 265 69.11 9.38 3.56
CA GLY A 265 70.17 9.92 2.71
C GLY A 265 71.54 9.83 3.40
N PRO A 266 72.64 10.06 2.67
CA PRO A 266 73.99 10.00 3.25
C PRO A 266 74.13 11.05 4.36
N GLY A 267 74.19 10.59 5.62
CA GLY A 267 74.31 11.44 6.81
C GLY A 267 73.01 11.81 7.53
N PHE A 268 71.84 11.33 7.09
CA PHE A 268 70.59 11.54 7.86
C PHE A 268 69.54 10.44 7.63
N ALA A 269 68.71 10.23 8.66
CA ALA A 269 67.48 9.45 8.58
C ALA A 269 66.35 10.29 9.21
N GLY A 270 65.24 10.45 8.50
CA GLY A 270 64.11 11.25 8.95
C GLY A 270 62.79 10.81 8.36
N VAL A 271 61.71 11.50 8.73
CA VAL A 271 60.36 11.26 8.21
C VAL A 271 59.89 12.54 7.52
N ALA A 272 59.54 12.44 6.24
CA ALA A 272 58.92 13.54 5.49
C ALA A 272 57.40 13.41 5.58
N ILE A 273 56.74 14.46 6.06
CA ILE A 273 55.27 14.56 6.10
C ILE A 273 54.85 15.48 4.96
N SER A 274 54.14 14.94 3.98
CA SER A 274 53.55 15.75 2.90
C SER A 274 52.02 15.71 2.99
N GLY A 275 51.39 16.88 2.85
CA GLY A 275 49.94 17.05 2.73
C GLY A 275 49.61 18.29 1.89
N ARG A 276 48.44 18.32 1.26
CA ARG A 276 47.89 19.54 0.64
C ARG A 276 47.01 20.22 1.67
N PHE A 277 47.30 21.49 1.94
CA PHE A 277 46.50 22.39 2.77
C PHE A 277 45.52 23.14 1.87
#